data_AF-A0A6I9Q662-F1
#
_entry.id   AF-A0A6I9Q662-F1
#
_cell.length_a   1.000
_cell.length_b   1.000
_cell.length_c   1.000
_cell.angle_alpha   90.00
_cell.angle_beta   90.00
_cell.angle_gamma   90.00
#
_symmetry.space_group_name_H-M   'P 1'
#
loop_
_entity.id
_entity.type
_entity.pdbx_description
1 polymer ?
#
loop_
_entity_poly.entity_id
_entity_poly.type
_entity_poly.pdbx_seq_one_letter_code
_entity_poly.pdbx_strand_id
1 'polypeptide(L)'
;ISHLFNVAHTLRLMVQKERSLDILKGKVMASMFYEVSTRTSSSFAAAMQRLGGSVVHFSESTSSAQKGESLADSVQTMSCYADVLVLRHPTPGAVEVRLSLSTFVKTICY
;
A
#
# COMPACT_ATOMS: atom_id res chain seq x y z
N ILE A 1 -5.65 -16.85 -12.73
CA ILE A 1 -4.67 -15.84 -13.19
C ILE A 1 -5.21 -14.99 -14.35
N SER A 2 -5.80 -15.57 -15.39
CA SER A 2 -6.33 -14.83 -16.55
C SER A 2 -7.35 -13.73 -16.19
N HIS A 3 -8.23 -13.99 -15.22
CA HIS A 3 -9.19 -12.99 -14.72
C HIS A 3 -8.51 -11.74 -14.13
N LEU A 4 -7.41 -11.91 -13.39
CA LEU A 4 -6.66 -10.79 -12.80
C LEU A 4 -6.05 -9.90 -13.89
N PHE A 5 -5.46 -10.52 -14.91
CA PHE A 5 -4.89 -9.80 -16.05
C PHE A 5 -5.96 -9.08 -16.86
N ASN A 6 -7.14 -9.69 -17.05
CA ASN A 6 -8.25 -9.04 -17.74
C ASN A 6 -8.75 -7.81 -16.98
N VAL A 7 -8.94 -7.90 -15.67
CA VAL A 7 -9.35 -6.75 -14.85
C VAL A 7 -8.30 -5.65 -14.88
N ALA A 8 -7.01 -6.00 -14.73
CA ALA A 8 -5.92 -5.03 -14.82
C ALA A 8 -5.86 -4.34 -16.19
N HIS A 9 -6.12 -5.09 -17.27
CA HIS A 9 -6.17 -4.55 -18.63
C HIS A 9 -7.35 -3.59 -18.80
N THR A 10 -8.54 -3.95 -18.32
CA THR A 10 -9.74 -3.10 -18.34
C THR A 10 -9.51 -1.80 -17.57
N LEU A 11 -8.99 -1.87 -16.34
CA LEU A 11 -8.67 -0.68 -15.54
C LEU A 11 -7.65 0.22 -16.22
N ARG A 12 -6.63 -0.36 -16.87
CA ARG A 12 -5.65 0.39 -17.65
C ARG A 12 -6.31 1.16 -18.80
N LEU A 13 -7.19 0.51 -19.56
CA LEU A 13 -7.90 1.15 -20.67
C LEU A 13 -8.83 2.27 -20.17
N MET A 14 -9.51 2.03 -19.05
CA MET A 14 -10.38 3.03 -18.41
C MET A 14 -9.59 4.26 -17.97
N VAL A 15 -8.44 4.09 -17.29
CA VAL A 15 -7.54 5.20 -16.89
C VAL A 15 -6.92 5.95 -18.09
N GLN A 16 -6.75 5.27 -19.24
CA GLN A 16 -6.27 5.94 -20.46
C GLN A 16 -7.37 6.78 -21.11
N LYS A 17 -8.63 6.34 -21.01
CA LYS A 17 -9.79 7.02 -21.61
C LYS A 17 -10.29 8.16 -20.73
N GLU A 18 -10.40 7.93 -19.43
CA GLU A 18 -10.73 8.90 -18.39
C GLU A 18 -9.49 9.15 -17.55
N ARG A 19 -9.00 10.39 -17.51
CA ARG A 19 -7.75 10.78 -16.81
C ARG A 19 -7.71 10.33 -15.34
N SER A 20 -8.87 10.18 -14.71
CA SER A 20 -9.03 9.71 -13.33
C SER A 20 -10.34 8.93 -13.21
N LEU A 21 -10.29 7.76 -12.59
CA LEU A 21 -11.47 6.97 -12.25
C LEU A 21 -11.81 7.22 -10.78
N ASP A 22 -13.08 7.18 -10.41
CA ASP A 22 -13.56 7.38 -9.02
C ASP A 22 -13.78 6.05 -8.26
N ILE A 23 -13.18 4.94 -8.73
CA ILE A 23 -13.41 3.59 -8.21
C ILE A 23 -12.95 3.44 -6.75
N LEU A 24 -11.84 4.08 -6.37
CA LEU A 24 -11.26 4.06 -5.03
C LEU A 24 -11.46 5.40 -4.30
N LYS A 25 -12.46 6.18 -4.71
CA LYS A 25 -12.76 7.47 -4.07
C LYS A 25 -13.05 7.29 -2.58
N GLY A 26 -12.33 8.04 -1.76
CA GLY A 26 -12.42 7.96 -0.30
C GLY A 26 -11.67 6.78 0.33
N LYS A 27 -10.96 5.97 -0.46
CA LYS A 27 -10.07 4.92 0.06
C LYS A 27 -8.66 5.45 0.24
N VAL A 28 -8.05 5.06 1.36
CA VAL A 28 -6.69 5.48 1.72
C VAL A 28 -5.75 4.27 1.71
N MET A 29 -4.62 4.40 1.01
CA MET A 29 -3.55 3.41 1.02
C MET A 29 -2.35 3.92 1.83
N ALA A 30 -1.92 3.15 2.82
CA ALA A 30 -0.66 3.35 3.53
C ALA A 30 0.50 2.69 2.77
N SER A 31 1.59 3.43 2.57
CA SER A 31 2.82 2.99 1.90
C SER A 31 3.96 2.96 2.90
N MET A 32 4.34 1.78 3.38
CA MET A 32 5.39 1.53 4.36
C MET A 32 6.56 0.79 3.69
N PHE A 33 7.59 1.53 3.30
CA PHE A 33 8.78 0.98 2.67
C PHE A 33 9.99 1.19 3.58
N TYR A 34 10.45 0.14 4.25
CA TYR A 34 11.64 0.12 5.11
C TYR A 34 12.95 -0.04 4.32
N GLU A 35 12.84 -0.26 3.00
CA GLU A 35 13.96 -0.32 2.09
C GLU A 35 13.67 0.56 0.88
N VAL A 36 14.71 1.25 0.37
CA VAL A 36 14.58 2.19 -0.74
C VAL A 36 14.01 1.49 -1.97
N SER A 37 12.76 1.80 -2.31
CA SER A 37 12.06 1.25 -3.47
C SER A 37 11.18 2.30 -4.15
N THR A 38 11.84 3.35 -4.66
CA THR A 38 11.20 4.47 -5.33
C THR A 38 10.34 4.04 -6.52
N ARG A 39 10.82 3.10 -7.35
CA ARG A 39 10.04 2.58 -8.50
C ARG A 39 8.75 1.90 -8.05
N THR A 40 8.81 1.09 -7.00
CA THR A 40 7.65 0.35 -6.50
C THR A 40 6.66 1.30 -5.83
N SER A 41 7.12 2.11 -4.87
CA SER A 41 6.29 3.09 -4.16
C SER A 41 5.58 4.05 -5.11
N SER A 42 6.30 4.62 -6.08
CA SER A 42 5.69 5.55 -7.06
C SER A 42 4.65 4.86 -7.95
N SER A 43 4.84 3.59 -8.33
CA SER A 43 3.86 2.86 -9.13
C SER A 43 2.55 2.61 -8.38
N PHE A 44 2.62 2.22 -7.10
CA PHE A 44 1.44 2.05 -6.26
C PHE A 44 0.77 3.39 -5.96
N ALA A 45 1.56 4.43 -5.69
CA ALA A 45 1.02 5.75 -5.42
C ALA A 45 0.27 6.32 -6.64
N ALA A 46 0.88 6.23 -7.82
CA ALA A 46 0.25 6.65 -9.08
C ALA A 46 -1.02 5.84 -9.39
N ALA A 47 -1.02 4.52 -9.13
CA ALA A 47 -2.19 3.68 -9.33
C ALA A 47 -3.36 4.10 -8.43
N MET A 48 -3.11 4.31 -7.13
CA MET A 48 -4.15 4.76 -6.19
C MET A 48 -4.70 6.14 -6.57
N GLN A 49 -3.84 7.09 -6.90
CA GLN A 49 -4.26 8.44 -7.30
C GLN A 49 -5.08 8.43 -8.60
N ARG A 50 -4.69 7.61 -9.59
CA ARG A 50 -5.44 7.45 -10.85
C ARG A 50 -6.81 6.82 -10.67
N LEU A 51 -6.98 6.02 -9.61
CA LEU A 51 -8.25 5.41 -9.22
C LEU A 51 -9.04 6.29 -8.23
N GLY A 52 -8.62 7.53 -7.99
CA GLY A 52 -9.33 8.49 -7.14
C GLY A 52 -9.11 8.30 -5.64
N GLY A 53 -8.21 7.41 -5.26
CA GLY A 53 -7.84 7.16 -3.88
C GLY A 53 -6.68 8.05 -3.39
N SER A 54 -6.46 8.02 -2.07
CA SER A 54 -5.40 8.78 -1.41
C SER A 54 -4.28 7.87 -0.92
N VAL A 55 -3.07 8.43 -0.79
CA VAL A 55 -1.87 7.69 -0.38
C VAL A 55 -1.21 8.39 0.78
N VAL A 56 -0.92 7.64 1.83
CA VAL A 56 -0.16 8.09 3.00
C VAL A 56 1.19 7.40 2.97
N HIS A 57 2.25 8.19 2.86
CA HIS A 57 3.61 7.68 2.86
C HIS A 57 4.17 7.64 4.28
N PHE A 58 4.63 6.47 4.69
CA PHE A 58 5.36 6.26 5.92
C PHE A 58 6.85 6.18 5.57
N SER A 59 7.64 7.11 6.12
CA SER A 59 9.10 7.08 5.99
C SER A 59 9.69 6.77 7.34
N GLU A 60 10.53 5.73 7.39
CA GLU A 60 11.24 5.32 8.61
C GLU A 60 12.04 6.49 9.22
N SER A 61 12.59 7.38 8.37
CA SER A 61 13.39 8.53 8.79
C SER A 61 12.59 9.61 9.54
N THR A 62 11.27 9.66 9.38
CA THR A 62 10.40 10.61 10.09
C THR A 62 9.52 9.95 11.15
N SER A 63 9.36 8.62 11.08
CA SER A 63 8.58 7.87 12.06
C SER A 63 9.41 7.50 13.29
N SER A 64 8.74 7.36 14.42
CA SER A 64 9.26 6.89 15.70
C SER A 64 9.85 5.47 15.69
N ALA A 65 10.21 4.90 14.53
CA ALA A 65 10.98 3.66 14.43
C ALA A 65 12.35 3.74 15.15
N GLN A 66 12.88 4.95 15.37
CA GLN A 66 14.04 5.17 16.26
C GLN A 66 13.74 5.01 17.75
N LYS A 67 12.47 4.98 18.18
CA LYS A 67 12.04 4.90 19.58
C LYS A 67 11.64 3.50 20.06
N GLY A 68 11.80 2.46 19.24
CA GLY A 68 11.54 1.08 19.66
C GLY A 68 10.06 0.66 19.61
N GLU A 69 9.24 1.32 18.78
CA GLU A 69 7.93 0.78 18.41
C GLU A 69 8.10 -0.49 17.58
N SER A 70 7.31 -1.54 17.89
CA SER A 70 7.30 -2.76 17.11
C SER A 70 6.73 -2.49 15.71
N LEU A 71 7.24 -3.20 14.70
CA LEU A 71 6.67 -3.19 13.36
C LEU A 71 5.15 -3.49 13.40
N ALA A 72 4.73 -4.39 14.29
CA ALA A 72 3.33 -4.74 14.49
C ALA A 72 2.50 -3.54 14.97
N ASP A 73 3.01 -2.75 15.92
CA ASP A 73 2.31 -1.56 16.44
C ASP A 73 2.20 -0.47 15.37
N SER A 74 3.26 -0.29 14.58
CA SER A 74 3.27 0.64 13.46
C SER A 74 2.25 0.24 12.39
N VAL A 75 2.21 -1.04 12.01
CA VAL A 75 1.23 -1.57 11.04
C VAL A 75 -0.19 -1.45 11.59
N GLN A 76 -0.41 -1.76 12.87
CA GLN A 76 -1.71 -1.66 13.50
C GLN A 76 -2.22 -0.22 13.55
N THR A 77 -1.36 0.72 13.93
CA THR A 77 -1.68 2.15 13.92
C THR A 77 -2.02 2.64 12.52
N MET A 78 -1.22 2.27 11.52
CA MET A 78 -1.47 2.63 10.12
C MET A 78 -2.74 1.97 9.56
N SER A 79 -3.08 0.77 10.02
CA SER A 79 -4.33 0.08 9.61
C SER A 79 -5.60 0.78 10.11
N CYS A 80 -5.50 1.59 11.17
CA CYS A 80 -6.61 2.44 11.62
C CYS A 80 -6.82 3.66 10.73
N TYR A 81 -5.78 4.10 10.01
CA TYR A 81 -5.82 5.28 9.14
C TYR A 81 -6.03 4.95 7.65
N ALA A 82 -5.80 3.70 7.25
CA ALA A 82 -5.81 3.28 5.85
C ALA A 82 -6.63 2.00 5.63
N ASP A 83 -7.35 1.94 4.51
CA ASP A 83 -8.09 0.75 4.06
C ASP A 83 -7.18 -0.33 3.47
N VAL A 84 -6.02 0.07 2.96
CA VAL A 84 -5.03 -0.81 2.33
C VAL A 84 -3.65 -0.44 2.80
N LEU A 85 -2.81 -1.44 3.08
CA LEU A 85 -1.43 -1.20 3.50
C LEU A 85 -0.47 -1.97 2.60
N VAL A 86 0.53 -1.28 2.08
CA VAL A 86 1.63 -1.86 1.31
C VAL A 86 2.87 -1.79 2.18
N LEU A 87 3.39 -2.96 2.54
CA LEU A 87 4.57 -3.09 3.39
C LEU A 87 5.69 -3.79 2.64
N ARG A 88 6.86 -3.15 2.61
CA ARG A 88 8.13 -3.75 2.17
C ARG A 88 9.12 -3.69 3.33
N HIS A 89 9.57 -4.86 3.75
CA HIS A 89 10.52 -5.03 4.84
C HIS A 89 11.67 -5.97 4.38
N PRO A 90 12.94 -5.68 4.72
CA PRO A 90 14.08 -6.49 4.27
C PRO A 90 14.09 -7.91 4.85
N THR A 91 13.51 -8.10 6.05
CA THR A 91 13.41 -9.41 6.68
C THR A 91 12.13 -10.14 6.23
N PRO A 92 12.23 -11.35 5.63
CA PRO A 92 11.06 -12.18 5.33
C PRO A 92 10.37 -12.63 6.62
N GLY A 93 9.03 -12.70 6.61
CA GLY A 93 8.23 -13.11 7.78
C GLY A 93 7.93 -11.99 8.79
N ALA A 94 8.46 -10.78 8.60
CA ALA A 94 8.19 -9.65 9.50
C ALA A 94 6.69 -9.27 9.58
N VAL A 95 5.89 -9.66 8.57
CA VAL A 95 4.46 -9.37 8.45
C VAL A 95 3.57 -10.58 8.76
N GLU A 96 4.16 -11.73 9.11
CA GLU A 96 3.38 -12.90 9.55
C GLU A 96 2.73 -12.68 10.93
N VAL A 97 3.11 -11.58 11.59
CA VAL A 97 2.51 -11.11 12.84
C VAL A 97 1.10 -10.59 12.58
N ARG A 98 0.14 -11.53 12.64
CA ARG A 98 -1.22 -11.37 13.18
C ARG A 98 -2.02 -10.18 12.62
N LEU A 99 -2.49 -10.29 11.38
CA LEU A 99 -3.54 -9.42 10.85
C LEU A 99 -4.90 -10.10 11.00
N SER A 100 -5.49 -9.99 12.19
CA SER A 100 -6.90 -10.34 12.42
C SER A 100 -7.87 -9.21 12.01
N LEU A 101 -7.39 -8.20 11.28
CA LEU A 101 -8.14 -7.01 10.93
C LEU A 101 -8.59 -7.05 9.47
N SER A 102 -9.76 -6.49 9.21
CA SER A 102 -10.48 -6.45 7.93
C SER A 102 -9.78 -5.65 6.81
N THR A 103 -8.51 -5.28 7.00
CA THR A 103 -7.73 -4.39 6.15
C THR A 103 -6.79 -5.21 5.26
N PHE A 104 -6.84 -4.98 3.95
CA PHE A 104 -6.01 -5.73 2.99
C PHE A 104 -4.56 -5.27 3.09
N VAL A 105 -3.70 -6.10 3.67
CA VAL A 105 -2.25 -5.85 3.72
C VAL A 105 -1.58 -6.64 2.60
N LYS A 106 -0.97 -5.93 1.67
CA LYS A 106 -0.14 -6.54 0.65
C LYS A 106 1.32 -6.43 1.07
N THR A 107 1.86 -7.53 1.56
CA THR A 107 3.28 -7.69 1.82
C THR A 107 4.01 -7.97 0.52
N ILE A 108 5.03 -7.18 0.22
CA ILE A 108 5.98 -7.45 -0.87
C ILE A 108 7.29 -7.86 -0.20
N CYS A 109 7.47 -9.17 0.00
CA CYS A 109 8.75 -9.77 0.36
C CYS A 109 9.44 -10.29 -0.92
N TYR A 110 10.78 -10.24 -0.95
CA TYR A 110 11.59 -10.99 -1.90
C TYR A 110 11.75 -12.43 -1.45
#